data_AF-A0A945NGF3-F1
#
_entry.id   AF-A0A945NGF3-F1
#
_cell.length_a   1.000
_cell.length_b   1.000
_cell.length_c   1.000
_cell.angle_alpha   90.00
_cell.angle_beta   90.00
_cell.angle_gamma   90.00
#
_symmetry.space_group_name_H-M   'P 1'
#
loop_
_entity.id
_entity.type
_entity.pdbx_description
1 polymer ?
#
loop_
_entity_poly.entity_id
_entity_poly.type
_entity_poly.pdbx_seq_one_letter_code
_entity_poly.pdbx_strand_id
1 'polypeptide(L)'
;MEKFGFIDLRTDSMNVPFYIDGIFVGKNPLKNPIPVLPGFHLVSYLPPELTKKYIEEDLSDAYKRVYVSPNDTLEVFLFYDHYVRETKTLDAQFMVKRLTAVSLILMAVFLIFQIS
;
A
#
# COMPACT_ATOMS: atom_id res chain seq x y z
N MET A 1 29.88 -9.64 14.93
CA MET A 1 28.75 -10.20 14.17
C MET A 1 27.58 -9.26 14.33
N GLU A 2 27.02 -8.75 13.24
CA GLU A 2 25.73 -8.06 13.29
C GLU A 2 24.68 -9.06 13.79
N LYS A 3 23.92 -8.65 14.80
CA LYS A 3 22.85 -9.47 15.39
C LYS A 3 21.61 -9.25 14.52
N PHE A 4 21.06 -10.31 13.92
CA PHE A 4 19.83 -10.22 13.12
C PHE A 4 18.60 -10.00 14.00
N GLY A 5 17.56 -9.40 13.44
CA GLY A 5 16.20 -9.51 13.93
C GLY A 5 15.33 -10.30 12.96
N PHE A 6 14.08 -10.55 13.31
CA PHE A 6 13.14 -11.30 12.49
C PHE A 6 11.80 -10.56 12.39
N ILE A 7 11.12 -10.72 11.27
CA ILE A 7 9.75 -10.22 11.07
C ILE A 7 8.83 -11.42 10.80
N ASP A 8 7.84 -11.63 11.64
CA ASP A 8 6.74 -12.58 11.40
C ASP A 8 5.56 -11.84 10.74
N LEU A 9 5.45 -11.94 9.42
CA LEU A 9 4.42 -11.26 8.63
C LEU A 9 3.15 -12.09 8.55
N ARG A 10 2.02 -11.45 8.88
CA ARG A 10 0.69 -12.05 8.85
C ARG A 10 -0.31 -11.13 8.18
N THR A 11 -1.37 -11.72 7.65
CA THR A 11 -2.49 -10.96 7.06
C THR A 11 -3.79 -11.75 7.10
N ASP A 12 -4.90 -11.04 6.87
CA ASP A 12 -6.27 -11.55 6.83
C ASP A 12 -6.62 -12.33 5.55
N SER A 13 -5.73 -12.35 4.56
CA SER A 13 -6.00 -12.86 3.21
C SER A 13 -4.98 -13.88 2.70
N MET A 14 -5.43 -14.92 1.99
CA MET A 14 -4.57 -16.02 1.52
C MET A 14 -3.84 -15.69 0.20
N ASN A 15 -2.65 -16.26 0.02
CA ASN A 15 -1.86 -16.18 -1.23
C ASN A 15 -1.49 -14.72 -1.64
N VAL A 16 -1.45 -13.81 -0.67
CA VAL A 16 -1.06 -12.41 -0.85
C VAL A 16 0.47 -12.29 -0.80
N PRO A 17 1.11 -11.58 -1.74
CA PRO A 17 2.56 -11.40 -1.73
C PRO A 17 2.98 -10.43 -0.62
N PHE A 18 4.15 -10.69 -0.03
CA PHE A 18 4.80 -9.80 0.91
C PHE A 18 6.10 -9.27 0.34
N TYR A 19 6.38 -8.01 0.66
CA TYR A 19 7.61 -7.32 0.35
C TYR A 19 8.20 -6.70 1.61
N ILE A 20 9.52 -6.77 1.75
CA ILE A 20 10.29 -6.07 2.78
C ILE A 20 11.32 -5.21 2.05
N ASP A 21 11.29 -3.90 2.27
CA ASP A 21 12.12 -2.90 1.58
C ASP A 21 12.04 -3.01 0.06
N GLY A 22 10.86 -3.39 -0.46
CA GLY A 22 10.62 -3.59 -1.89
C GLY A 22 11.10 -4.93 -2.44
N ILE A 23 11.68 -5.81 -1.62
CA ILE A 23 12.13 -7.15 -2.01
C ILE A 23 11.03 -8.17 -1.72
N PHE A 24 10.69 -9.01 -2.70
CA PHE A 24 9.72 -10.09 -2.52
C PHE A 24 10.24 -11.15 -1.54
N VAL A 25 9.48 -11.45 -0.48
CA VAL A 25 9.88 -12.41 0.57
C VAL A 25 9.01 -13.66 0.63
N GLY A 26 7.88 -13.69 -0.08
CA GLY A 26 6.99 -14.85 -0.13
C GLY A 26 5.52 -14.46 -0.19
N LYS A 27 4.64 -15.43 0.04
CA LYS A 27 3.19 -15.23 0.09
C LYS A 27 2.60 -15.78 1.38
N ASN A 28 1.50 -15.17 1.83
CA ASN A 28 0.77 -15.64 3.02
C ASN A 28 0.14 -17.02 2.79
N PRO A 29 0.26 -17.97 3.73
CA PRO A 29 1.07 -17.93 4.95
C PRO A 29 2.57 -18.19 4.70
N LEU A 30 3.42 -17.44 5.39
CA LEU A 30 4.85 -17.72 5.42
C LEU A 30 5.16 -18.93 6.31
N LYS A 31 6.18 -19.69 5.94
CA LYS A 31 6.60 -20.87 6.71
C LYS A 31 7.40 -20.50 7.96
N ASN A 32 8.22 -19.47 7.88
CA ASN A 32 9.12 -19.01 8.93
C ASN A 32 9.19 -17.47 8.92
N PRO A 33 9.52 -16.84 10.05
CA PRO A 33 9.86 -15.42 10.09
C PRO A 33 11.02 -15.07 9.16
N ILE A 34 11.02 -13.84 8.65
CA ILE A 34 12.02 -13.35 7.70
C ILE A 34 13.15 -12.65 8.46
N PRO A 35 14.42 -13.08 8.31
CA PRO A 35 15.54 -12.41 8.96
C PRO A 35 15.84 -11.06 8.29
N VAL A 36 16.09 -10.04 9.10
CA VAL A 36 16.45 -8.69 8.65
C VAL A 36 17.57 -8.11 9.52
N LEU A 37 18.25 -7.09 8.99
CA LEU A 37 19.17 -6.30 9.81
C LEU A 37 18.38 -5.51 10.86
N PRO A 38 18.93 -5.18 12.04
CA PRO A 38 18.23 -4.30 12.97
C PRO A 38 18.06 -2.91 12.38
N GLY A 39 16.90 -2.31 12.58
CA GLY A 39 16.59 -0.97 12.07
C GLY A 39 15.18 -0.85 11.54
N PHE A 40 14.98 0.18 10.71
CA PHE A 40 13.69 0.44 10.10
C PHE A 40 13.53 -0.32 8.79
N HIS A 41 12.41 -1.01 8.66
CA HIS A 41 12.01 -1.73 7.46
C HIS A 41 10.64 -1.28 6.98
N LEU A 42 10.46 -1.24 5.67
CA LEU A 42 9.18 -1.05 5.03
C LEU A 42 8.59 -2.40 4.67
N VAL A 43 7.45 -2.76 5.27
CA VAL A 43 6.74 -4.00 4.95
C VAL A 43 5.47 -3.68 4.16
N SER A 44 5.19 -4.40 3.08
CA SER A 44 4.05 -4.10 2.21
C SER A 44 3.56 -5.32 1.43
N TYR A 45 2.43 -5.16 0.74
CA TYR A 45 1.96 -6.09 -0.31
C TYR A 45 2.30 -5.63 -1.72
N LEU A 46 2.92 -4.45 -1.82
CA LEU A 46 3.13 -3.75 -3.07
C LEU A 46 4.52 -4.06 -3.63
N PRO A 47 4.61 -4.46 -4.90
CA PRO A 47 5.89 -4.52 -5.57
C PRO A 47 6.52 -3.12 -5.65
N PRO A 48 7.86 -3.02 -5.71
CA PRO A 48 8.58 -1.76 -5.56
C PRO A 48 8.18 -0.68 -6.58
N GLU A 49 7.72 -1.08 -7.77
CA GLU A 49 7.21 -0.16 -8.80
C GLU A 49 5.95 0.59 -8.35
N LEU A 50 5.10 -0.07 -7.57
CA LEU A 50 3.84 0.47 -7.07
C LEU A 50 4.02 1.18 -5.73
N THR A 51 4.97 0.73 -4.91
CA THR A 51 5.25 1.28 -3.58
C THR A 51 5.49 2.80 -3.61
N LYS A 52 6.25 3.33 -4.57
CA LYS A 52 6.49 4.79 -4.66
C LYS A 52 5.21 5.59 -4.88
N LYS A 53 4.37 5.14 -5.82
CA LYS A 53 3.11 5.80 -6.15
C LYS A 53 2.16 5.85 -4.95
N TYR A 54 2.07 4.74 -4.22
CA TYR A 54 1.12 4.62 -3.10
C TYR A 54 1.62 5.25 -1.79
N ILE A 55 2.95 5.37 -1.59
CA ILE A 55 3.51 6.20 -0.52
C ILE A 55 3.15 7.68 -0.73
N GLU A 56 3.17 8.16 -1.98
CA GLU A 56 2.80 9.53 -2.31
C GLU A 56 1.29 9.80 -2.19
N GLU A 57 0.45 8.77 -2.40
CA GLU A 57 -1.01 8.85 -2.31
C GLU A 57 -1.56 8.63 -0.87
N ASP A 58 -0.69 8.49 0.14
CA ASP A 58 -1.02 8.32 1.57
C ASP A 58 -1.90 7.10 1.89
N LEU A 59 -1.71 6.00 1.16
CA LEU A 59 -2.39 4.73 1.43
C LEU A 59 -1.74 4.00 2.61
N SER A 60 -2.12 4.42 3.81
CA SER A 60 -1.52 4.00 5.09
C SER A 60 -1.56 2.49 5.37
N ASP A 61 -2.48 1.75 4.75
CA ASP A 61 -2.64 0.30 4.98
C ASP A 61 -1.92 -0.57 3.95
N ALA A 62 -1.43 0.01 2.85
CA ALA A 62 -0.73 -0.74 1.81
C ALA A 62 0.72 -1.07 2.22
N TYR A 63 1.29 -0.29 3.13
CA TYR A 63 2.63 -0.45 3.67
C TYR A 63 2.71 -0.03 5.14
N LYS A 64 3.65 -0.60 5.88
CA LYS A 64 3.93 -0.21 7.27
C LYS A 64 5.42 -0.06 7.46
N ARG A 65 5.84 1.04 8.09
CA ARG A 65 7.24 1.23 8.51
C ARG A 65 7.39 0.70 9.93
N VAL A 66 8.23 -0.30 10.12
CA VAL A 66 8.44 -0.97 11.40
C VAL A 66 9.90 -0.87 11.84
N TYR A 67 10.14 -0.92 13.15
CA TYR A 67 11.49 -0.97 13.70
C TYR A 67 11.75 -2.36 14.29
N VAL A 68 12.83 -3.00 13.88
CA VAL A 68 13.22 -4.33 14.36
C VAL A 68 14.47 -4.21 15.23
N SER A 69 14.36 -4.71 16.46
CA SER A 69 15.48 -4.74 17.41
C SER A 69 16.40 -5.94 17.14
N PRO A 70 17.70 -5.86 17.48
CA PRO A 70 18.60 -7.01 17.36
C PRO A 70 18.15 -8.17 18.26
N ASN A 71 18.19 -9.40 17.73
CA ASN A 71 17.73 -10.65 18.36
C ASN A 71 16.25 -10.68 18.77
N ASP A 72 15.42 -9.81 18.18
CA ASP A 72 13.98 -9.79 18.41
C ASP A 72 13.22 -10.36 17.21
N THR A 73 12.01 -10.87 17.46
CA THR A 73 11.08 -11.29 16.42
C THR A 73 9.84 -10.42 16.50
N LEU A 74 9.72 -9.48 15.57
CA LEU A 74 8.58 -8.59 15.49
C LEU A 74 7.44 -9.22 14.70
N GLU A 75 6.28 -9.38 15.34
CA GLU A 75 5.05 -9.74 14.62
C GLU A 75 4.44 -8.50 13.95
N VAL A 76 4.15 -8.62 12.66
CA VAL A 76 3.52 -7.56 11.87
C VAL A 76 2.30 -8.10 11.16
N PHE A 77 1.14 -7.62 11.59
CA PHE A 77 -0.12 -7.88 10.90
C PHE A 77 -0.43 -6.74 9.93
N LEU A 78 -0.81 -7.10 8.70
CA LEU A 78 -1.27 -6.20 7.67
C LEU A 78 -2.72 -6.58 7.26
N PHE A 79 -3.57 -5.59 6.95
CA PHE A 79 -4.99 -5.79 6.60
C PHE A 79 -5.21 -5.68 5.08
N TYR A 80 -5.16 -6.80 4.36
CA TYR A 80 -5.20 -6.78 2.89
C TYR A 80 -6.61 -6.54 2.36
N ASP A 81 -7.63 -7.15 2.96
CA ASP A 81 -9.02 -6.96 2.50
C ASP A 81 -9.46 -5.50 2.71
N HIS A 82 -9.02 -4.87 3.80
CA HIS A 82 -9.26 -3.44 4.03
C HIS A 82 -8.63 -2.57 2.92
N TYR A 83 -7.35 -2.80 2.62
CA TYR A 83 -6.64 -2.13 1.52
C TYR A 83 -7.36 -2.30 0.16
N VAL A 84 -7.81 -3.51 -0.18
CA VAL A 84 -8.51 -3.77 -1.46
C VAL A 84 -9.86 -3.03 -1.52
N ARG A 85 -10.56 -2.92 -0.40
CA ARG A 85 -11.82 -2.15 -0.34
C ARG A 85 -11.56 -0.66 -0.46
N GLU A 86 -10.57 -0.14 0.27
CA GLU A 86 -10.22 1.28 0.24
C GLU A 86 -9.82 1.72 -1.17
N THR A 87 -8.92 0.97 -1.82
CA THR A 87 -8.50 1.25 -3.21
C THR A 87 -9.68 1.28 -4.19
N LYS A 88 -10.58 0.30 -4.12
CA LYS A 88 -11.80 0.30 -4.96
C LYS A 88 -12.70 1.51 -4.69
N THR A 89 -12.83 1.92 -3.44
CA THR A 89 -13.65 3.09 -3.09
C THR A 89 -13.00 4.39 -3.58
N LEU A 90 -11.68 4.51 -3.49
CA LEU A 90 -10.93 5.65 -4.03
C LEU A 90 -11.06 5.72 -5.54
N ASP A 91 -10.89 4.61 -6.25
CA ASP A 91 -11.06 4.53 -7.71
C ASP A 91 -12.47 4.97 -8.15
N ALA A 92 -13.51 4.52 -7.43
CA ALA A 92 -14.89 4.93 -7.68
C ALA A 92 -15.07 6.44 -7.45
N GLN A 93 -14.52 6.98 -6.36
CA GLN A 93 -14.57 8.41 -6.07
C GLN A 93 -13.82 9.24 -7.12
N PHE A 94 -12.65 8.79 -7.59
CA PHE A 94 -11.90 9.45 -8.65
C PHE A 94 -12.67 9.48 -9.96
N MET A 95 -13.34 8.38 -10.32
CA MET A 95 -14.20 8.33 -11.52
C MET A 95 -15.33 9.37 -11.44
N VAL A 96 -16.03 9.44 -10.30
CA VAL A 96 -17.11 10.42 -10.09
C VAL A 96 -16.56 11.85 -10.14
N LYS A 97 -15.45 12.15 -9.45
CA LYS A 97 -14.80 13.48 -9.48
C LYS A 97 -14.45 13.92 -10.89
N ARG A 98 -13.87 13.00 -11.69
CA ARG A 98 -13.50 13.27 -13.09
C ARG A 98 -14.73 13.57 -13.94
N LEU A 99 -15.81 12.80 -13.80
CA LEU A 99 -17.06 13.06 -14.52
C LEU A 99 -17.64 14.43 -14.17
N THR A 100 -17.69 14.76 -12.88
CA THR A 100 -18.18 16.07 -12.41
C THR A 100 -17.35 17.21 -12.99
N ALA A 101 -16.01 17.11 -12.97
CA ALA A 101 -15.13 18.13 -13.55
C ALA A 101 -15.37 18.34 -15.05
N VAL A 102 -15.49 17.26 -15.83
CA VAL A 102 -15.79 17.34 -17.28
C VAL A 102 -17.15 18.00 -17.50
N SER A 103 -18.17 17.66 -16.71
CA SER A 103 -19.50 18.24 -16.85
C SER A 103 -19.51 19.76 -16.59
N LEU A 104 -18.76 20.22 -15.57
CA LEU A 104 -18.62 21.65 -15.27
C LEU A 104 -17.90 22.40 -16.39
N ILE A 105 -16.84 21.82 -16.97
CA ILE A 105 -16.13 22.42 -18.11
C ILE A 105 -17.05 22.53 -19.32
N LEU A 106 -17.77 21.47 -19.67
CA LEU A 106 -18.71 21.49 -20.79
C LEU A 106 -19.83 22.52 -20.59
N MET A 107 -20.36 22.63 -19.37
CA MET A 107 -21.36 23.64 -19.03
C MET A 107 -20.79 25.06 -19.18
N ALA A 108 -19.58 25.32 -18.69
CA ALA A 108 -18.93 26.62 -18.83
C ALA A 108 -18.70 26.99 -20.31
N VAL A 109 -18.24 26.03 -21.11
CA VAL A 109 -18.06 26.20 -22.56
C VAL A 109 -19.41 26.51 -23.24
N PHE A 110 -20.46 25.75 -22.90
CA PHE A 110 -21.80 25.98 -23.43
C PHE A 110 -22.34 27.38 -23.10
N LEU A 111 -22.14 27.85 -21.86
CA LEU A 111 -22.54 29.19 -21.43
C LEU A 111 -21.79 30.30 -22.20
N ILE A 112 -20.49 30.12 -22.47
CA ILE A 112 -19.70 31.06 -23.28
C ILE A 112 -20.30 31.19 -24.69
N PHE A 113 -20.70 30.06 -25.30
CA PHE A 113 -21.34 30.05 -26.62
C PHE A 113 -22.76 30.65 -26.62
N GLN A 114 -23.46 30.73 -25.49
CA GLN A 114 -24.78 31.36 -25.42
C GLN A 114 -24.72 32.89 -25.31
N ILE A 115 -23.62 33.44 -24.79
CA ILE A 115 -23.44 34.87 -24.53
C ILE A 115 -22.65 35.55 -25.67
N SER A 116 -21.96 34.76 -26.50
CA SER A 116 -21.26 35.21 -27.72
C SER A 116 -22.19 35.25 -28.92
#